data_AF-A0A958J8N6-F1
#
_entry.id   AF-A0A958J8N6-F1
#
_cell.length_a   1.000
_cell.length_b   1.000
_cell.length_c   1.000
_cell.angle_alpha   90.00
_cell.angle_beta   90.00
_cell.angle_gamma   90.00
#
_symmetry.space_group_name_H-M   'P 1'
#
loop_
_entity.id
_entity.type
_entity.pdbx_description
1 polymer ?
#
loop_
_entity_poly.entity_id
_entity_poly.type
_entity_poly.pdbx_seq_one_letter_code
_entity_poly.pdbx_strand_id
1 'polypeptide(L)'
;STHSKDVIDVRVIRDPDAGSRAQAEEMLMEFKVDFQQSGKDLRITGEYEGNWKRRRHRSLSVEFRVVVPEQYNVDLQTAGGSIRLDDLNGEVRAETSGGSLKFGNIKGTVTGRTAGGSV
;
A
#
# COMPACT_ATOMS: atom_id res chain seq x y z
N SER A 1 18.96 4.47 26.56
CA SER A 1 18.26 3.24 26.12
C SER A 1 17.21 3.58 25.09
N THR A 2 17.45 3.30 23.80
CA THR A 2 16.43 3.47 22.74
C THR A 2 16.72 2.50 21.60
N HIS A 3 16.57 1.20 21.85
CA HIS A 3 16.46 0.19 20.80
C HIS A 3 15.01 0.18 20.27
N SER A 4 14.58 1.21 19.53
CA SER A 4 13.28 1.17 18.84
C SER A 4 13.24 1.86 17.48
N LYS A 5 14.40 2.24 16.90
CA LYS A 5 14.42 3.07 15.67
C LYS A 5 14.34 2.29 14.36
N ASP A 6 14.46 0.96 14.39
CA ASP A 6 14.55 0.11 13.20
C ASP A 6 13.35 -0.84 13.05
N VAL A 7 12.17 -0.42 13.52
CA VAL A 7 10.95 -1.21 13.40
C VAL A 7 10.13 -0.70 12.23
N ILE A 8 9.68 -1.64 11.39
CA ILE A 8 8.65 -1.38 10.38
C ILE A 8 7.33 -1.89 10.95
N ASP A 9 6.36 -0.99 11.11
CA ASP A 9 4.99 -1.35 11.49
C ASP A 9 4.12 -1.34 10.26
N VAL A 10 3.36 -2.42 10.05
CA VAL A 10 2.42 -2.53 8.95
C VAL A 10 1.03 -2.85 9.46
N ARG A 11 0.08 -2.01 9.08
CA ARG A 11 -1.34 -2.26 9.25
C ARG A 11 -2.02 -2.34 7.88
N VAL A 12 -2.74 -3.42 7.66
CA VAL A 12 -3.58 -3.62 6.48
C VAL A 12 -5.03 -3.60 6.89
N ILE A 13 -5.79 -2.66 6.35
CA ILE A 13 -7.23 -2.52 6.59
C ILE A 13 -7.93 -2.98 5.31
N ARG A 14 -8.85 -3.92 5.45
CA ARG A 14 -9.66 -4.48 4.36
C ARG A 14 -11.12 -4.29 4.71
N ASP A 15 -11.85 -3.61 3.85
CA ASP A 15 -13.26 -3.26 4.06
C ASP A 15 -14.10 -3.74 2.86
N PRO A 16 -14.63 -4.98 2.93
CA PRO A 16 -15.45 -5.54 1.87
C PRO A 16 -16.86 -4.96 1.88
N ASP A 17 -17.29 -4.41 0.75
CA ASP A 17 -18.70 -4.07 0.52
C ASP A 17 -19.48 -5.34 0.18
N ALA A 18 -19.95 -6.03 1.22
CA ALA A 18 -20.61 -7.32 1.12
C ALA A 18 -21.98 -7.31 1.82
N GLY A 19 -22.98 -7.93 1.19
CA GLY A 19 -24.33 -8.08 1.77
C GLY A 19 -24.45 -9.20 2.80
N SER A 20 -23.39 -9.99 3.01
CA SER A 20 -23.38 -11.04 4.03
C SER A 20 -21.95 -11.33 4.51
N ARG A 21 -21.85 -11.95 5.70
CA ARG A 21 -20.56 -12.41 6.25
C ARG A 21 -19.86 -13.42 5.34
N ALA A 22 -20.59 -14.38 4.79
CA ALA A 22 -20.00 -15.40 3.91
C ALA A 22 -19.40 -14.77 2.64
N GLN A 23 -20.09 -13.78 2.06
CA GLN A 23 -19.58 -13.02 0.93
C GLN A 23 -18.34 -12.19 1.31
N ALA A 24 -18.35 -11.54 2.49
CA ALA A 24 -17.19 -10.81 2.99
C ALA A 24 -15.97 -11.74 3.16
N GLU A 25 -16.17 -12.92 3.74
CA GLU A 25 -15.12 -13.93 3.91
C GLU A 25 -14.56 -14.40 2.55
N GLU A 26 -15.42 -14.66 1.56
CA GLU A 26 -15.01 -14.98 0.18
C GLU A 26 -14.13 -13.87 -0.42
N MET A 27 -14.58 -12.60 -0.31
CA MET A 27 -13.84 -11.45 -0.82
C MET A 27 -12.47 -11.28 -0.13
N LEU A 28 -12.40 -11.54 1.18
CA LEU A 28 -11.16 -11.46 1.94
C LEU A 28 -10.17 -12.59 1.63
N MET A 29 -10.67 -13.78 1.26
CA MET A 29 -9.82 -14.90 0.79
C MET A 29 -9.28 -14.65 -0.62
N GLU A 30 -10.06 -13.95 -1.44
CA GLU A 30 -9.75 -13.62 -2.82
C GLU A 30 -8.68 -12.51 -2.97
N PHE A 31 -8.48 -11.66 -1.97
CA PHE A 31 -7.42 -10.65 -1.93
C PHE A 31 -6.33 -11.07 -0.96
N LYS A 32 -5.22 -11.53 -1.52
CA LYS A 32 -4.08 -11.98 -0.72
C LYS A 32 -3.13 -10.83 -0.45
N VAL A 33 -2.51 -10.90 0.73
CA VAL A 33 -1.44 -10.00 1.13
C VAL A 33 -0.25 -10.84 1.54
N ASP A 34 0.84 -10.67 0.82
CA ASP A 34 2.10 -11.35 1.07
C ASP A 34 3.14 -10.39 1.65
N PHE A 35 3.95 -10.91 2.57
CA PHE A 35 5.00 -10.18 3.27
C PHE A 35 6.32 -10.93 3.13
N GLN A 36 7.31 -10.28 2.52
CA GLN A 36 8.63 -10.86 2.32
C GLN A 36 9.68 -9.94 2.92
N GLN A 37 10.33 -10.40 3.99
CA GLN A 37 11.40 -9.66 4.65
C GLN A 37 12.77 -10.19 4.20
N SER A 38 13.66 -9.28 3.83
CA SER A 38 15.07 -9.56 3.55
C SER A 38 15.94 -8.58 4.32
N GLY A 39 16.50 -9.02 5.44
CA GLY A 39 17.23 -8.15 6.35
C GLY A 39 16.34 -7.01 6.87
N LYS A 40 16.69 -5.78 6.52
CA LYS A 40 15.96 -4.55 6.90
C LYS A 40 14.87 -4.15 5.90
N ASP A 41 14.82 -4.81 4.74
CA ASP A 41 13.88 -4.47 3.67
C ASP A 41 12.63 -5.35 3.80
N LEU A 42 11.45 -4.74 3.65
CA LEU A 42 10.17 -5.42 3.65
C LEU A 42 9.45 -5.16 2.31
N ARG A 43 9.11 -6.23 1.60
CA ARG A 43 8.22 -6.18 0.44
C ARG A 43 6.82 -6.61 0.85
N ILE A 44 5.83 -5.79 0.53
CA ILE A 44 4.42 -6.03 0.78
C ILE A 44 3.71 -6.07 -0.57
N THR A 45 3.02 -7.17 -0.86
CA THR A 45 2.28 -7.34 -2.12
C THR A 45 0.82 -7.62 -1.82
N GLY A 46 -0.08 -6.76 -2.31
CA GLY A 46 -1.53 -6.97 -2.25
C GLY A 46 -2.06 -7.27 -3.64
N GLU A 47 -2.64 -8.46 -3.84
CA GLU A 47 -3.12 -8.88 -5.15
C GLU A 47 -4.40 -9.69 -5.09
N TYR A 48 -5.20 -9.56 -6.15
CA TYR A 48 -6.39 -10.37 -6.35
C TYR A 48 -6.02 -11.66 -7.07
N GLU A 49 -6.35 -12.81 -6.49
CA GLU A 49 -6.19 -14.10 -7.15
C GLU A 49 -7.51 -14.64 -7.74
N GLY A 50 -7.46 -15.25 -8.93
CA GLY A 50 -8.61 -15.95 -9.51
C GLY A 50 -9.31 -15.24 -10.68
N ASN A 51 -10.51 -15.72 -11.04
CA ASN A 51 -11.15 -15.36 -12.30
C ASN A 51 -11.76 -13.95 -12.29
N TRP A 52 -11.16 -13.01 -13.03
CA TRP A 52 -11.60 -11.62 -13.19
C TRP A 52 -13.08 -11.45 -13.60
N LYS A 53 -13.69 -12.44 -14.28
CA LYS A 53 -15.11 -12.40 -14.68
C LYS A 53 -16.08 -12.47 -13.49
N ARG A 54 -15.70 -13.08 -12.36
CA ARG A 54 -16.54 -13.15 -11.15
C ARG A 54 -16.55 -11.86 -10.33
N ARG A 55 -15.67 -10.89 -10.66
CA ARG A 55 -15.39 -9.72 -9.82
C ARG A 55 -16.08 -8.42 -10.26
N ARG A 56 -16.84 -8.42 -11.36
CA ARG A 56 -17.42 -7.19 -11.95
C ARG A 56 -18.45 -6.45 -11.08
N HIS A 57 -18.81 -6.98 -9.91
CA HIS A 57 -19.83 -6.41 -9.01
C HIS A 57 -19.45 -6.46 -7.52
N ARG A 58 -18.16 -6.62 -7.18
CA ARG A 58 -17.70 -6.71 -5.78
C ARG A 58 -16.63 -5.65 -5.52
N SER A 59 -16.86 -4.78 -4.55
CA SER A 59 -15.92 -3.71 -4.17
C SER A 59 -15.25 -4.05 -2.84
N LEU A 60 -13.92 -4.16 -2.82
CA LEU A 60 -13.13 -4.29 -1.60
C LEU A 60 -12.19 -3.09 -1.53
N SER A 61 -12.34 -2.28 -0.48
CA SER A 61 -11.38 -1.23 -0.16
C SER A 61 -10.21 -1.84 0.62
N VAL A 62 -8.99 -1.46 0.25
CA VAL A 62 -7.77 -1.89 0.91
C VAL A 62 -6.90 -0.69 1.21
N GLU A 63 -6.51 -0.53 2.46
CA GLU A 63 -5.61 0.52 2.92
C GLU A 63 -4.38 -0.11 3.58
N PHE A 64 -3.20 0.27 3.09
CA PHE A 64 -1.92 -0.04 3.72
C PHE A 64 -1.43 1.18 4.48
N ARG A 65 -1.23 1.03 5.79
CA ARG A 65 -0.52 2.01 6.62
C ARG A 65 0.80 1.39 7.03
N VAL A 66 1.89 1.99 6.59
CA VAL A 66 3.24 1.51 6.83
C VAL A 66 4.02 2.62 7.53
N VAL A 67 4.60 2.31 8.68
CA VAL A 67 5.53 3.17 9.40
C VAL A 67 6.92 2.57 9.24
N VAL A 68 7.87 3.38 8.80
CA VAL A 68 9.27 2.99 8.57
C VAL A 68 10.20 3.87 9.42
N PRO A 69 11.47 3.46 9.61
CA PRO A 69 12.49 4.35 10.18
C PRO A 69 12.56 5.68 9.44
N GLU A 70 12.96 6.75 10.14
CA GLU A 70 13.05 8.10 9.56
C GLU A 70 13.97 8.14 8.33
N GLN A 71 15.03 7.33 8.34
CA GLN A 71 15.98 7.20 7.24
C GLN A 71 15.74 5.89 6.48
N TYR A 72 14.99 5.97 5.37
CA TYR A 72 14.53 4.80 4.63
C TYR A 72 14.22 5.16 3.18
N ASN A 73 14.37 4.19 2.28
CA ASN A 73 13.98 4.34 0.88
C ASN A 73 12.67 3.56 0.65
N VAL A 74 11.77 4.12 -0.15
CA VAL A 74 10.47 3.47 -0.43
C VAL A 74 10.17 3.42 -1.92
N ASP A 75 9.60 2.30 -2.35
CA ASP A 75 9.02 2.10 -3.68
C ASP A 75 7.55 1.70 -3.51
N LEU A 76 6.65 2.60 -3.91
CA LEU A 76 5.21 2.50 -3.68
C LEU A 76 4.49 2.41 -5.02
N GLN A 77 3.76 1.32 -5.25
CA GLN A 77 3.05 1.09 -6.50
C GLN A 77 1.63 0.61 -6.22
N THR A 78 0.64 1.22 -6.87
CA THR A 78 -0.75 0.76 -6.82
C THR A 78 -1.42 0.80 -8.20
N ALA A 79 -2.27 -0.19 -8.47
CA ALA A 79 -3.12 -0.21 -9.66
C ALA A 79 -4.25 0.84 -9.62
N GLY A 80 -4.48 1.48 -8.47
CA GLY A 80 -5.45 2.56 -8.29
C GLY A 80 -5.58 2.96 -6.83
N GLY A 81 -6.10 4.17 -6.59
CA GLY A 81 -6.12 4.79 -5.27
C GLY A 81 -4.97 5.79 -5.07
N SER A 82 -5.06 6.55 -3.98
CA SER A 82 -4.09 7.60 -3.67
C SER A 82 -2.94 7.06 -2.83
N ILE A 83 -1.73 7.54 -3.09
CA ILE A 83 -0.57 7.29 -2.23
C ILE A 83 -0.30 8.56 -1.44
N ARG A 84 -0.22 8.42 -0.11
CA ARG A 84 0.23 9.48 0.78
C ARG A 84 1.47 9.01 1.51
N LEU A 85 2.49 9.86 1.50
CA LEU A 85 3.70 9.69 2.27
C LEU A 85 3.94 10.98 3.05
N ASP A 86 4.18 10.86 4.36
CA ASP A 86 4.45 12.02 5.22
C ASP A 86 5.94 12.42 5.13
N ASP A 87 6.64 12.66 6.23
CA ASP A 87 8.04 13.11 6.21
C ASP A 87 9.00 11.90 6.16
N LEU A 88 10.07 12.00 5.37
CA LEU A 88 11.05 10.92 5.19
C LEU A 88 12.44 11.44 4.77
N ASN A 89 13.50 10.82 5.28
CA ASN A 89 14.87 11.05 4.81
C ASN A 89 15.33 9.88 3.93
N GLY A 90 15.22 10.01 2.61
CA GLY A 90 15.62 8.96 1.66
C GLY A 90 15.02 9.14 0.27
N GLU A 91 15.18 8.13 -0.55
CA GLU A 91 14.66 8.11 -1.92
C GLU A 91 13.21 7.59 -1.94
N VAL A 92 12.34 8.31 -2.66
CA VAL A 92 10.93 7.97 -2.82
C VAL A 92 10.63 7.73 -4.30
N ARG A 93 10.15 6.53 -4.62
CA ARG A 93 9.48 6.22 -5.88
C ARG A 93 8.01 5.91 -5.60
N ALA A 94 7.10 6.61 -6.27
CA ALA A 94 5.66 6.38 -6.10
C ALA A 94 4.91 6.44 -7.42
N GLU A 95 4.13 5.41 -7.71
CA GLU A 95 3.36 5.26 -8.95
C GLU A 95 1.92 4.78 -8.66
N THR A 96 0.94 5.47 -9.23
CA THR A 96 -0.47 5.04 -9.21
C THR A 96 -1.11 5.15 -10.59
N SER A 97 -1.87 4.13 -11.00
CA SER A 97 -2.62 4.20 -12.27
C SER A 97 -3.86 5.10 -12.18
N GLY A 98 -4.26 5.56 -11.00
CA GLY A 98 -5.36 6.50 -10.84
C GLY A 98 -5.55 6.92 -9.38
N GLY A 99 -5.71 8.22 -9.13
CA GLY A 99 -5.67 8.79 -7.79
C GLY A 99 -4.57 9.86 -7.67
N SER A 100 -4.41 10.41 -6.47
CA SER A 100 -3.43 11.48 -6.22
C SER A 100 -2.20 10.95 -5.49
N LEU A 101 -1.06 11.56 -5.75
CA LEU A 101 0.13 11.40 -4.92
C LEU A 101 0.21 12.59 -3.96
N LYS A 102 0.63 12.37 -2.72
CA LYS A 102 0.89 13.45 -1.76
C LYS A 102 2.12 13.12 -0.94
N PHE A 103 3.07 14.05 -0.91
CA PHE A 103 4.34 13.93 -0.18
C PHE A 103 4.45 15.03 0.89
N GLY A 104 4.98 14.68 2.06
CA GLY A 104 5.40 15.63 3.09
C GLY A 104 6.79 16.21 2.80
N ASN A 105 7.56 16.46 3.86
CA ASN A 105 8.93 16.94 3.76
C ASN A 105 9.88 15.77 3.49
N ILE A 106 10.33 15.64 2.24
CA ILE A 106 11.26 14.60 1.83
C ILE A 106 12.68 15.17 1.75
N LYS A 107 13.60 14.62 2.52
CA LYS A 107 15.03 14.88 2.38
C LYS A 107 15.66 13.79 1.51
N GLY A 108 15.62 14.01 0.21
CA GLY A 108 16.13 13.09 -0.80
C GLY A 108 15.43 13.29 -2.14
N THR A 109 15.59 12.33 -3.05
CA THR A 109 14.99 12.40 -4.39
C THR A 109 13.56 11.85 -4.36
N VAL A 110 12.63 12.54 -5.02
CA VAL A 110 11.24 12.07 -5.22
C VAL A 110 10.97 11.87 -6.71
N THR A 111 10.50 10.67 -7.07
CA THR A 111 9.95 10.37 -8.38
C THR A 111 8.50 9.93 -8.24
N GLY A 112 7.56 10.78 -8.68
CA GLY A 112 6.12 10.53 -8.61
C GLY A 112 5.48 10.42 -9.99
N ARG A 113 4.60 9.43 -10.21
CA ARG A 113 3.79 9.31 -11.43
C ARG A 113 2.33 8.94 -11.12
N THR A 114 1.40 9.66 -11.73
CA THR A 114 -0.03 9.30 -11.76
C THR A 114 -0.56 9.36 -13.18
N ALA A 115 -1.44 8.43 -13.57
CA ALA A 115 -2.06 8.42 -14.90
C ALA A 115 -3.38 9.22 -14.97
N GLY A 116 -3.96 9.65 -13.84
CA GLY A 116 -5.31 10.22 -13.81
C GLY A 116 -5.65 11.10 -12.61
N GLY A 117 -4.68 11.83 -12.05
CA GLY A 117 -4.88 12.70 -10.90
C GLY A 117 -3.80 13.77 -10.78
N SER A 118 -3.58 14.27 -9.57
CA SER A 118 -2.55 15.27 -9.28
C SER A 118 -1.38 14.66 -8.50
N VAL A 119 -0.23 15.33 -8.59
CA VAL A 119 0.94 15.13 -7.74
C VAL A 119 1.15 16.39 -6.93
#